data_AF-A0A351K356-F1
#
_entry.id   AF-A0A351K356-F1
#
_cell.length_a   1.000
_cell.length_b   1.000
_cell.length_c   1.000
_cell.angle_alpha   90.00
_cell.angle_beta   90.00
_cell.angle_gamma   90.00
#
_symmetry.space_group_name_H-M   'P 1'
#
loop_
_entity.id
_entity.type
_entity.pdbx_description
1 polymer ?
#
loop_
_entity_poly.entity_id
_entity_poly.type
_entity_poly.pdbx_seq_one_letter_code
_entity_poly.pdbx_strand_id
1 'polypeptide(L)'
;VWLAMLFSSMIIVQRSFAVETADGALDALRVAGADMSAVFWGKWFALIVQLIILEVVLIVGAIVMFGIDLRISGLVLLVTSSISATCGLSAVSTIYAGLASGVRGRESLLPLLVLPVASPVLIGATRAAEAAFGAGGAVVSEGWPWLGLLSVFAVVFSFGGSLAFGPLIDD
;
A
#
# COMPACT_ATOMS: atom_id res chain seq x y z
N VAL A 1 -11.15 4.30 -6.90
CA VAL A 1 -10.34 3.13 -6.46
C VAL A 1 -9.17 3.57 -5.58
N TRP A 2 -8.18 4.29 -6.11
CA TRP A 2 -6.91 4.55 -5.39
C TRP A 2 -7.00 5.37 -4.11
N LEU A 3 -7.87 6.39 -4.04
CA LEU A 3 -8.12 7.11 -2.79
C LEU A 3 -8.75 6.21 -1.73
N ALA A 4 -9.69 5.34 -2.13
CA ALA A 4 -10.28 4.37 -1.20
C ALA A 4 -9.24 3.37 -0.68
N MET A 5 -8.31 2.94 -1.55
CA MET A 5 -7.17 2.10 -1.15
C MET A 5 -6.26 2.80 -0.14
N LEU A 6 -5.92 4.08 -0.35
CA LEU A 6 -5.13 4.89 0.58
C LEU A 6 -5.78 4.99 1.97
N PHE A 7 -7.04 5.41 2.02
CA PHE A 7 -7.72 5.56 3.31
C PHE A 7 -7.93 4.21 4.00
N SER A 8 -8.25 3.16 3.23
CA SER A 8 -8.39 1.82 3.78
C SER A 8 -7.08 1.30 4.34
N SER A 9 -5.95 1.49 3.65
CA SER A 9 -4.64 1.04 4.14
C SER A 9 -4.29 1.72 5.46
N MET A 10 -4.54 3.03 5.59
CA MET A 10 -4.34 3.79 6.82
C MET A 10 -5.18 3.26 7.99
N ILE A 11 -6.46 2.94 7.75
CA ILE A 11 -7.36 2.46 8.81
C ILE A 11 -6.98 1.04 9.25
N ILE A 12 -6.75 0.15 8.27
CA ILE A 12 -6.42 -1.25 8.52
C ILE A 12 -5.11 -1.36 9.29
N VAL A 13 -4.09 -0.63 8.86
CA VAL A 13 -2.78 -0.69 9.50
C VAL A 13 -2.82 -0.15 10.93
N GLN A 14 -3.53 0.95 11.17
CA GLN A 14 -3.68 1.50 12.52
C GLN A 14 -4.38 0.51 13.45
N ARG A 15 -5.43 -0.17 12.98
CA ARG A 15 -6.08 -1.25 13.75
C ARG A 15 -5.14 -2.42 14.03
N SER A 16 -4.35 -2.83 13.04
CA SER A 16 -3.39 -3.93 13.21
C SER A 16 -2.36 -3.63 14.30
N PHE A 17 -1.84 -2.40 14.38
CA PHE A 17 -0.92 -2.00 15.44
C PHE A 17 -1.62 -1.77 16.78
N ALA A 18 -2.83 -1.21 16.79
CA ALA A 18 -3.59 -0.95 18.01
C ALA A 18 -3.92 -2.23 18.80
N VAL A 19 -4.20 -3.34 18.11
CA VAL A 19 -4.46 -4.64 18.76
C VAL A 19 -3.21 -5.13 19.50
N GLU A 20 -2.03 -5.02 18.91
CA GLU A 20 -0.78 -5.50 19.52
C GLU A 20 -0.24 -4.56 20.60
N THR A 21 -0.45 -3.24 20.47
CA THR A 21 -0.05 -2.29 21.51
C THR A 21 -0.96 -2.37 22.74
N ALA A 22 -2.24 -2.67 22.57
CA ALA A 22 -3.16 -2.88 23.69
C ALA A 22 -2.74 -4.08 24.57
N ASP A 23 -2.23 -5.14 23.95
CA ASP A 23 -1.80 -6.37 24.64
C ASP A 23 -0.32 -6.35 25.06
N GLY A 24 0.41 -5.27 24.79
CA GLY A 24 1.87 -5.19 25.04
C GLY A 24 2.67 -6.24 24.26
N ALA A 25 2.09 -6.81 23.19
CA ALA A 25 2.65 -7.92 22.45
C ALA A 25 3.94 -7.53 21.71
N LEU A 26 4.03 -6.29 21.23
CA LEU A 26 5.24 -5.77 20.60
C LEU A 26 6.42 -5.74 21.58
N ASP A 27 6.20 -5.33 22.82
CA ASP A 27 7.23 -5.32 23.86
C ASP A 27 7.61 -6.74 24.29
N ALA A 28 6.63 -7.65 24.38
CA ALA A 28 6.89 -9.06 24.67
C ALA A 28 7.72 -9.74 23.56
N LEU A 29 7.45 -9.44 22.29
CA LEU A 29 8.22 -9.92 21.14
C LEU A 29 9.66 -9.38 21.15
N ARG A 30 9.87 -8.13 21.59
CA ARG A 30 11.21 -7.55 21.80
C ARG A 30 11.98 -8.34 22.85
N VAL A 31 11.39 -8.55 24.02
CA VAL A 31 12.04 -9.28 25.12
C VAL A 31 12.35 -10.73 24.72
N ALA A 32 11.53 -11.33 23.85
CA ALA A 32 11.76 -12.66 23.29
C ALA A 32 12.86 -12.71 22.21
N GLY A 33 13.45 -11.56 21.82
CA GLY A 33 14.50 -11.49 20.79
C GLY A 33 14.00 -11.67 19.36
N ALA A 34 12.73 -11.39 19.10
CA ALA A 34 12.18 -11.46 17.74
C ALA A 34 12.80 -10.38 16.85
N ASP A 35 13.12 -10.75 15.61
CA ASP A 35 13.59 -9.80 14.60
C ASP A 35 12.44 -8.87 14.16
N MET A 36 12.61 -7.57 14.35
CA MET A 36 11.61 -6.57 13.97
C MET A 36 11.38 -6.47 12.47
N SER A 37 12.36 -6.86 11.66
CA SER A 37 12.16 -6.98 10.22
C SER A 37 11.12 -8.07 9.89
N ALA A 38 11.07 -9.16 10.66
CA ALA A 38 10.08 -10.22 10.47
C ALA A 38 8.65 -9.74 10.82
N VAL A 39 8.52 -8.91 11.86
CA VAL A 39 7.24 -8.26 12.21
C VAL A 39 6.77 -7.34 11.08
N PHE A 40 7.69 -6.56 10.50
CA PHE A 40 7.38 -5.72 9.34
C PHE A 40 6.86 -6.55 8.16
N TRP A 41 7.59 -7.60 7.75
CA TRP A 41 7.18 -8.44 6.61
C TRP A 41 5.82 -9.11 6.86
N GLY A 42 5.57 -9.60 8.07
CA GLY A 42 4.28 -10.19 8.44
C GLY A 42 3.13 -9.20 8.30
N LYS A 43 3.28 -7.99 8.85
CA LYS A 43 2.25 -6.94 8.76
C LYS A 43 2.06 -6.43 7.35
N TRP A 44 3.14 -6.24 6.61
CA TRP A 44 3.10 -5.80 5.22
C TRP A 44 2.35 -6.80 4.35
N PHE A 45 2.63 -8.11 4.49
CA PHE A 45 1.94 -9.15 3.75
C PHE A 45 0.46 -9.27 4.12
N ALA A 46 0.13 -9.19 5.42
CA ALA A 46 -1.26 -9.20 5.88
C ALA A 46 -2.06 -8.02 5.29
N LEU A 47 -1.45 -6.83 5.26
CA LEU A 47 -2.06 -5.64 4.70
C LEU A 47 -2.26 -5.76 3.17
N ILE A 48 -1.28 -6.31 2.44
CA ILE A 48 -1.41 -6.60 1.01
C ILE A 48 -2.62 -7.49 0.74
N VAL A 49 -2.77 -8.59 1.48
CA VAL A 49 -3.87 -9.54 1.28
C VAL A 49 -5.22 -8.84 1.48
N GLN A 50 -5.36 -8.04 2.54
CA GLN A 50 -6.59 -7.30 2.82
C GLN A 50 -6.90 -6.25 1.74
N LEU A 51 -5.87 -5.54 1.28
CA LEU A 51 -6.00 -4.53 0.23
C LEU A 51 -6.31 -5.15 -1.14
N ILE A 52 -5.73 -6.29 -1.50
CA ILE A 52 -6.06 -7.00 -2.74
C ILE A 52 -7.53 -7.39 -2.78
N ILE A 53 -8.09 -7.88 -1.66
CA ILE A 53 -9.52 -8.21 -1.58
C ILE A 53 -10.38 -6.97 -1.88
N LEU A 54 -10.07 -5.85 -1.23
CA LEU A 54 -10.77 -4.58 -1.47
C LEU A 54 -10.58 -4.09 -2.91
N GLU A 55 -9.36 -4.18 -3.43
CA GLU A 55 -8.99 -3.75 -4.78
C GLU A 55 -9.80 -4.50 -5.84
N VAL A 56 -9.90 -5.83 -5.72
CA VAL A 56 -10.71 -6.66 -6.61
C VAL A 56 -12.16 -6.21 -6.60
N VAL A 57 -12.75 -5.98 -5.41
CA VAL A 57 -14.14 -5.49 -5.30
C VAL A 57 -14.32 -4.14 -5.98
N LEU A 58 -13.38 -3.20 -5.78
CA LEU A 58 -13.46 -1.86 -6.35
C LEU A 58 -13.25 -1.85 -7.86
N ILE A 59 -12.31 -2.65 -8.39
CA ILE A 59 -12.02 -2.74 -9.82
C ILE A 59 -13.16 -3.46 -10.55
N VAL A 60 -13.66 -4.58 -10.02
CA VAL A 60 -14.82 -5.28 -10.59
C VAL A 60 -16.04 -4.36 -10.58
N GLY A 61 -16.28 -3.65 -9.49
CA GLY A 61 -17.33 -2.64 -9.40
C GLY A 61 -17.18 -1.54 -10.47
N ALA A 62 -15.96 -1.05 -10.69
CA ALA A 62 -15.69 -0.07 -11.75
C ALA A 62 -15.97 -0.63 -13.15
N ILE A 63 -15.51 -1.85 -13.46
CA ILE A 63 -15.72 -2.48 -14.76
C ILE A 63 -17.22 -2.65 -15.05
N VAL A 64 -17.98 -3.14 -14.07
CA VAL A 64 -19.43 -3.37 -14.21
C VAL A 64 -20.21 -2.07 -14.30
N MET A 65 -19.91 -1.07 -13.46
CA MET A 65 -20.65 0.20 -13.45
C MET A 65 -20.37 1.07 -14.69
N PHE A 66 -19.13 1.04 -15.20
CA PHE A 66 -18.73 1.85 -16.34
C PHE A 66 -18.82 1.12 -17.68
N GLY A 67 -19.17 -0.17 -17.69
CA GLY A 67 -19.31 -0.97 -18.91
C GLY A 67 -18.01 -1.06 -19.71
N ILE A 68 -16.88 -1.29 -19.02
CA ILE A 68 -15.55 -1.23 -19.63
C ILE A 68 -15.23 -2.55 -20.35
N ASP A 69 -15.00 -2.49 -21.66
CA ASP A 69 -14.50 -3.61 -22.45
C ASP A 69 -12.97 -3.72 -22.35
N LEU A 70 -12.50 -4.58 -21.45
CA LEU A 70 -11.07 -4.81 -21.22
C LEU A 70 -10.46 -5.77 -22.25
N ARG A 71 -9.46 -5.30 -22.98
CA ARG A 71 -8.57 -6.16 -23.79
C ARG A 71 -7.59 -6.90 -22.88
N ILE A 72 -7.15 -8.09 -23.30
CA ILE A 72 -6.17 -8.92 -22.54
C ILE A 72 -4.90 -8.13 -22.19
N SER A 73 -4.39 -7.32 -23.12
CA SER A 73 -3.21 -6.48 -22.87
C SER A 73 -3.44 -5.42 -21.78
N GLY A 74 -4.63 -4.83 -21.74
CA GLY A 74 -5.02 -3.87 -20.69
C GLY A 74 -5.19 -4.55 -19.34
N LEU A 75 -5.74 -5.78 -19.33
CA LEU A 75 -5.89 -6.57 -18.10
C LEU A 75 -4.54 -6.92 -17.46
N VAL A 76 -3.55 -7.32 -18.25
CA VAL A 76 -2.19 -7.61 -17.75
C VAL A 76 -1.57 -6.37 -17.10
N LEU A 77 -1.67 -5.22 -17.78
CA LEU A 77 -1.19 -3.95 -17.25
C LEU A 77 -1.93 -3.56 -15.96
N LEU A 78 -3.26 -3.71 -15.94
CA LEU A 78 -4.08 -3.39 -14.77
C LEU A 78 -3.66 -4.23 -13.57
N VAL A 79 -3.61 -5.55 -13.72
CA VAL A 79 -3.27 -6.48 -12.62
C VAL A 79 -1.85 -6.23 -12.11
N THR A 80 -0.87 -6.08 -13.00
CA THR A 80 0.53 -5.86 -12.59
C THR A 80 0.74 -4.50 -11.92
N SER A 81 0.11 -3.44 -12.43
CA SER A 81 0.19 -2.11 -11.82
C SER A 81 -0.57 -2.02 -10.50
N SER A 82 -1.73 -2.69 -10.40
CA SER A 82 -2.50 -2.86 -9.17
C SER A 82 -1.69 -3.50 -8.06
N ILE A 83 -1.10 -4.67 -8.33
CA ILE A 83 -0.28 -5.37 -7.33
C ILE A 83 0.90 -4.49 -6.90
N SER A 84 1.57 -3.85 -7.85
CA SER A 84 2.71 -2.97 -7.55
C SER A 84 2.30 -1.75 -6.71
N ALA A 85 1.17 -1.11 -7.03
CA ALA A 85 0.64 0.02 -6.28
C ALA A 85 0.26 -0.41 -4.85
N THR A 86 -0.41 -1.56 -4.71
CA THR A 86 -0.83 -2.12 -3.42
C THR A 86 0.38 -2.49 -2.56
N CYS A 87 1.43 -3.08 -3.13
CA CYS A 87 2.69 -3.35 -2.44
C CYS A 87 3.38 -2.07 -1.94
N GLY A 88 3.47 -1.04 -2.78
CA GLY A 88 4.08 0.23 -2.38
C GLY A 88 3.28 0.97 -1.31
N LEU A 89 1.96 1.04 -1.49
CA LEU A 89 1.06 1.73 -0.57
C LEU A 89 0.98 1.05 0.80
N SER A 90 0.97 -0.29 0.82
CA SER A 90 1.04 -1.07 2.07
C SER A 90 2.38 -0.87 2.77
N ALA A 91 3.51 -0.87 2.06
CA ALA A 91 4.83 -0.66 2.67
C ALA A 91 4.92 0.69 3.38
N VAL A 92 4.54 1.77 2.69
CA VAL A 92 4.47 3.11 3.28
C VAL A 92 3.57 3.12 4.51
N SER A 93 2.35 2.59 4.37
CA SER A 93 1.37 2.59 5.48
C SER A 93 1.91 1.83 6.70
N THR A 94 2.59 0.70 6.51
CA THR A 94 3.19 -0.10 7.60
C THR A 94 4.33 0.63 8.31
N ILE A 95 5.25 1.28 7.59
CA ILE A 95 6.35 2.05 8.19
C ILE A 95 5.78 3.18 9.05
N TYR A 96 4.88 3.97 8.48
CA TYR A 96 4.30 5.12 9.15
C TYR A 96 3.45 4.71 10.37
N ALA A 97 2.70 3.63 10.27
CA ALA A 97 1.93 3.11 11.40
C ALA A 97 2.81 2.56 12.53
N GLY A 98 3.93 1.92 12.19
CA GLY A 98 4.94 1.52 13.18
C GLY A 98 5.46 2.71 13.96
N LEU A 99 5.84 3.80 13.27
CA LEU A 99 6.29 5.05 13.89
C LEU A 99 5.23 5.70 14.78
N ALA A 100 3.97 5.58 14.42
CA ALA A 100 2.87 6.17 15.19
C ALA A 100 2.47 5.33 16.41
N SER A 101 2.83 4.04 16.45
CA SER A 101 2.39 3.11 17.50
C SER A 101 2.88 3.48 18.92
N GLY A 102 3.93 4.30 19.05
CA GLY A 102 4.50 4.74 20.34
C GLY A 102 4.06 6.11 20.86
N VAL A 103 3.32 6.93 20.07
CA VAL A 103 3.06 8.34 20.44
C VAL A 103 1.56 8.67 20.47
N ARG A 104 1.06 9.05 21.65
CA ARG A 104 -0.34 9.49 21.84
C ARG A 104 -0.62 10.82 21.09
N GLY A 105 -1.68 10.86 20.27
CA GLY A 105 -2.23 12.10 19.70
C GLY A 105 -1.84 12.47 18.26
N ARG A 106 -1.27 11.56 17.46
CA ARG A 106 -0.77 11.84 16.09
C ARG A 106 -1.62 11.30 14.94
N GLU A 107 -2.84 10.84 15.20
CA GLU A 107 -3.75 10.27 14.17
C GLU A 107 -4.04 11.23 13.00
N SER A 108 -3.89 12.55 13.21
CA SER A 108 -4.03 13.58 12.17
C SER A 108 -2.72 13.92 11.43
N LEU A 109 -1.55 13.66 12.02
CA LEU A 109 -0.24 13.92 11.39
C LEU A 109 0.16 12.82 10.42
N LEU A 110 -0.26 11.59 10.69
CA LEU A 110 -0.04 10.43 9.84
C LEU A 110 -0.59 10.65 8.41
N PRO A 111 -1.87 11.04 8.22
CA PRO A 111 -2.40 11.34 6.90
C PRO A 111 -1.64 12.46 6.19
N LEU A 112 -1.23 13.49 6.93
CA LEU A 112 -0.54 14.66 6.38
C LEU A 112 0.86 14.32 5.84
N LEU A 113 1.55 13.37 6.49
CA LEU A 113 2.88 12.89 6.07
C LEU A 113 2.81 11.80 5.01
N VAL A 114 1.82 10.92 5.07
CA VAL A 114 1.67 9.82 4.11
C VAL A 114 1.13 10.33 2.77
N LEU A 115 0.27 11.35 2.76
CA LEU A 115 -0.28 11.93 1.52
C LEU A 115 0.79 12.33 0.48
N PRO A 116 1.82 13.15 0.82
CA PRO A 116 2.84 13.53 -0.16
C PRO A 116 3.64 12.33 -0.64
N VAL A 117 3.93 11.36 0.25
CA VAL A 117 4.67 10.14 -0.08
C VAL A 117 3.84 9.18 -0.94
N ALA A 118 2.53 9.12 -0.72
CA ALA A 118 1.61 8.29 -1.51
C ALA A 118 1.27 8.94 -2.86
N SER A 119 1.46 10.25 -3.02
CA SER A 119 1.11 10.97 -4.25
C SER A 119 1.69 10.35 -5.54
N PRO A 120 2.96 9.89 -5.61
CA PRO A 120 3.50 9.27 -6.82
C PRO A 120 2.82 7.94 -7.13
N VAL A 121 2.46 7.17 -6.10
CA VAL A 121 1.73 5.89 -6.25
C VAL A 121 0.32 6.16 -6.75
N LEU A 122 -0.38 7.13 -6.17
CA LEU A 122 -1.73 7.49 -6.60
C LEU A 122 -1.74 7.95 -8.06
N ILE A 123 -0.79 8.80 -8.45
CA ILE A 123 -0.66 9.28 -9.83
C ILE A 123 -0.28 8.13 -10.78
N GLY A 124 0.69 7.30 -10.40
CA GLY A 124 1.12 6.18 -11.24
C GLY A 124 0.02 5.15 -11.44
N ALA A 125 -0.71 4.83 -10.38
CA ALA A 125 -1.78 3.85 -10.42
C ALA A 125 -3.03 4.37 -11.16
N THR A 126 -3.37 5.66 -11.03
CA THR A 126 -4.44 6.27 -11.86
C THR A 126 -4.08 6.24 -13.34
N ARG A 127 -2.86 6.64 -13.70
CA ARG A 127 -2.40 6.66 -15.09
C ARG A 127 -2.30 5.27 -15.71
N ALA A 128 -1.80 4.29 -14.96
CA ALA A 128 -1.78 2.90 -15.42
C ALA A 128 -3.19 2.34 -15.62
N ALA A 129 -4.13 2.65 -14.72
CA ALA A 129 -5.53 2.26 -14.87
C ALA A 129 -6.22 2.95 -16.06
N GLU A 130 -5.98 4.25 -16.30
CA GLU A 130 -6.47 4.98 -17.48
C GLU A 130 -6.00 4.31 -18.79
N ALA A 131 -4.70 3.99 -18.89
CA ALA A 131 -4.12 3.31 -20.04
C ALA A 131 -4.65 1.86 -20.20
N ALA A 132 -4.91 1.16 -19.10
CA ALA A 132 -5.47 -0.19 -19.11
C ALA A 132 -6.93 -0.20 -19.57
N PHE A 133 -7.74 0.77 -19.14
CA PHE A 133 -9.14 0.92 -19.55
C PHE A 133 -9.31 1.55 -20.94
N GLY A 134 -8.24 2.07 -21.54
CA GLY A 134 -8.32 2.80 -22.81
C GLY A 134 -9.11 4.12 -22.70
N ALA A 135 -9.19 4.68 -21.49
CA ALA A 135 -9.94 5.91 -21.24
C ALA A 135 -9.29 7.10 -21.97
N GLY A 136 -10.10 7.97 -22.58
CA GLY A 136 -9.62 9.19 -23.23
C GLY A 136 -8.71 8.96 -24.46
N GLY A 137 -8.73 7.76 -25.06
CA GLY A 137 -7.87 7.42 -26.20
C GLY A 137 -6.46 6.96 -25.82
N ALA A 138 -6.20 6.74 -24.53
CA ALA A 138 -4.90 6.26 -24.05
C ALA A 138 -4.58 4.87 -24.60
N VAL A 139 -3.31 4.67 -24.99
CA VAL A 139 -2.82 3.38 -25.48
C VAL A 139 -2.20 2.60 -24.31
N VAL A 140 -2.41 1.28 -24.27
CA VAL A 140 -1.83 0.39 -23.23
C VAL A 140 -0.31 0.55 -23.09
N SER A 141 0.39 0.91 -24.18
CA SER A 141 1.84 1.18 -24.16
C SER A 141 2.24 2.32 -23.20
N GLU A 142 1.37 3.31 -23.02
CA GLU A 142 1.62 4.49 -22.16
C GLU A 142 1.57 4.13 -20.67
N GLY A 143 1.00 2.98 -20.31
CA GLY A 143 0.92 2.52 -18.92
C GLY A 143 2.18 1.85 -18.38
N TRP A 144 3.04 1.28 -19.24
CA TRP A 144 4.22 0.52 -18.80
C TRP A 144 5.26 1.37 -18.04
N PRO A 145 5.55 2.63 -18.42
CA PRO A 145 6.42 3.48 -17.62
C PRO A 145 5.90 3.70 -16.20
N TRP A 146 4.58 3.82 -16.02
CA TRP A 146 3.96 3.96 -14.70
C TRP A 146 4.08 2.69 -13.88
N LEU A 147 3.97 1.51 -14.49
CA LEU A 147 4.29 0.24 -13.83
C LEU A 147 5.75 0.24 -13.33
N GLY A 148 6.69 0.74 -14.12
CA GLY A 148 8.09 0.90 -13.71
C GLY A 148 8.24 1.78 -12.46
N LEU A 149 7.60 2.95 -12.46
CA LEU A 149 7.58 3.84 -11.29
C LEU A 149 7.00 3.14 -10.04
N LEU A 150 5.85 2.47 -10.20
CA LEU A 150 5.18 1.76 -9.10
C LEU A 150 6.04 0.61 -8.56
N SER A 151 6.70 -0.13 -9.45
CA SER A 151 7.58 -1.24 -9.08
C SER A 151 8.80 -0.76 -8.31
N VAL A 152 9.45 0.31 -8.77
CA VAL A 152 10.58 0.93 -8.06
C VAL A 152 10.13 1.42 -6.70
N PHE A 153 9.00 2.11 -6.62
CA PHE A 153 8.44 2.57 -5.36
C PHE A 153 8.17 1.41 -4.39
N ALA A 154 7.52 0.34 -4.87
CA ALA A 154 7.21 -0.84 -4.07
C ALA A 154 8.48 -1.49 -3.52
N VAL A 155 9.50 -1.69 -4.34
CA VAL A 155 10.79 -2.25 -3.91
C VAL A 155 11.47 -1.34 -2.90
N VAL A 156 11.63 -0.05 -3.20
CA VAL A 156 12.32 0.90 -2.33
C VAL A 156 11.67 0.99 -0.95
N PHE A 157 10.34 1.09 -0.88
CA PHE A 157 9.65 1.19 0.41
C PHE A 157 9.53 -0.14 1.15
N SER A 158 9.44 -1.28 0.46
CA SER A 158 9.36 -2.58 1.15
C SER A 158 10.72 -2.96 1.75
N PHE A 159 11.80 -2.83 0.96
CA PHE A 159 13.16 -3.10 1.47
C PHE A 159 13.63 -2.01 2.44
N GLY A 160 13.43 -0.74 2.08
CA GLY A 160 13.75 0.39 2.97
C GLY A 160 12.97 0.32 4.29
N GLY A 161 11.69 -0.07 4.23
CA GLY A 161 10.88 -0.34 5.41
C GLY A 161 11.43 -1.46 6.26
N SER A 162 11.75 -2.61 5.66
CA SER A 162 12.30 -3.76 6.40
C SER A 162 13.61 -3.43 7.15
N LEU A 163 14.45 -2.57 6.58
CA LEU A 163 15.73 -2.14 7.19
C LEU A 163 15.52 -1.05 8.24
N ALA A 164 14.61 -0.11 7.99
CA ALA A 164 14.35 1.00 8.91
C ALA A 164 13.53 0.56 10.13
N PHE A 165 12.70 -0.48 10.02
CA PHE A 165 11.73 -0.83 11.06
C PHE A 165 12.36 -1.22 12.40
N GLY A 166 13.56 -1.84 12.40
CA GLY A 166 14.30 -2.12 13.63
C GLY A 166 14.72 -0.83 14.34
N PRO A 167 15.59 0.00 13.73
CA PRO A 167 16.03 1.27 14.32
C PRO A 167 14.88 2.22 14.70
N LEU A 168 13.80 2.26 13.92
CA LEU A 168 12.66 3.15 14.18
C LEU A 168 11.83 2.76 15.42
N ILE A 169 11.98 1.54 15.89
CA ILE A 169 11.26 0.99 17.04
C ILE A 169 12.12 0.98 18.31
N ASP A 170 13.45 1.06 18.15
CA ASP A 170 14.40 1.05 19.26
C ASP A 170 14.57 2.43 19.93
N ASP A 171 14.14 3.51 19.27
CA ASP A 171 14.07 4.90 19.80
C ASP A 171 12.71 5.24 20.44
#